data_AF-A0A556AFD1-F1
#
_entry.id   AF-A0A556AFD1-F1
#
_cell.length_a   1.000
_cell.length_b   1.000
_cell.length_c   1.000
_cell.angle_alpha   90.00
_cell.angle_beta   90.00
_cell.angle_gamma   90.00
#
_symmetry.space_group_name_H-M   'P 1'
#
loop_
_entity.id
_entity.type
_entity.pdbx_description
1 polymer ?
#
loop_
_entity_poly.entity_id
_entity_poly.type
_entity_poly.pdbx_seq_one_letter_code
_entity_poly.pdbx_strand_id
1 'polypeptide(L)'
;MSSLSSSPPLPHPGVWRASELSTAAGRCIPTGHAALSAELPGGGWPCGALTELLLDACGLGELQLLRPALASLSSRRRVALVQPPAIPNRDAWLAWGLDPSRLLWVQPEHLNDALWCAEQILRNGSCAALLCWLPQVPGAALRRLHGAAQETDTLFVAFRPLGAAQRASAAVLRLALHPAPGGVAVRVVKRRGPPRDLPIFVPLHAPAPVAPLLPVTLLPHGTLDLSAPVASEPGRIVF
;
A
#
# COMPACT_ATOMS: atom_id res chain seq x y z
N MET A 1 -27.53 -14.39 53.95
CA MET A 1 -26.24 -14.38 53.21
C MET A 1 -26.53 -13.93 51.79
N SER A 2 -26.48 -12.63 51.53
CA SER A 2 -26.80 -12.06 50.21
C SER A 2 -25.50 -11.74 49.49
N SER A 3 -25.19 -12.50 48.45
CA SER A 3 -24.02 -12.30 47.58
C SER A 3 -24.23 -11.07 46.71
N LEU A 4 -23.45 -10.02 46.97
CA LEU A 4 -23.34 -8.86 46.08
C LEU A 4 -22.64 -9.31 44.79
N SER A 5 -23.38 -9.37 43.69
CA SER A 5 -22.82 -9.52 42.36
C SER A 5 -22.14 -8.21 41.99
N SER A 6 -20.80 -8.17 42.03
CA SER A 6 -20.04 -7.04 41.52
C SER A 6 -20.05 -7.09 39.99
N SER A 7 -20.79 -6.18 39.35
CA SER A 7 -20.61 -5.93 37.93
C SER A 7 -19.18 -5.47 37.67
N PRO A 8 -18.48 -6.00 36.66
CA PRO A 8 -17.12 -5.58 36.36
C PRO A 8 -17.11 -4.10 35.95
N PRO A 9 -16.09 -3.33 36.35
CA PRO A 9 -15.98 -1.92 36.00
C PRO A 9 -15.97 -1.74 34.48
N LEU A 10 -16.69 -0.71 34.02
CA LEU A 10 -16.71 -0.29 32.62
C LEU A 10 -15.26 0.04 32.16
N PRO A 11 -14.85 -0.38 30.96
CA PRO A 11 -13.48 -0.17 30.49
C PRO A 11 -13.16 1.32 30.34
N HIS A 12 -12.01 1.74 30.86
CA HIS A 12 -11.49 3.09 30.68
C HIS A 12 -11.16 3.35 29.20
N PRO A 13 -11.47 4.53 28.63
CA PRO A 13 -11.30 4.83 27.20
C PRO A 13 -9.84 4.81 26.70
N GLY A 14 -8.85 4.70 27.59
CA GLY A 14 -7.43 4.55 27.26
C GLY A 14 -6.88 3.12 27.42
N VAL A 15 -7.67 2.17 27.92
CA VAL A 15 -7.22 0.79 28.19
C VAL A 15 -7.83 -0.15 27.16
N TRP A 16 -7.01 -0.60 26.21
CA TRP A 16 -7.40 -1.58 25.20
C TRP A 16 -7.25 -3.01 25.74
N ARG A 17 -8.28 -3.86 25.54
CA ARG A 17 -8.25 -5.27 25.90
C ARG A 17 -7.68 -6.11 24.74
N ALA A 18 -6.69 -6.95 25.06
CA ALA A 18 -6.03 -7.80 24.06
C ALA A 18 -6.98 -8.77 23.31
N SER A 19 -8.12 -9.10 23.91
CA SER A 19 -9.15 -9.98 23.35
C SER A 19 -10.08 -9.31 22.34
N GLU A 20 -10.02 -7.98 22.18
CA GLU A 20 -10.95 -7.21 21.34
C GLU A 20 -10.18 -6.51 20.21
N LEU A 21 -10.76 -6.43 19.01
CA LEU A 21 -10.21 -5.52 17.99
C LEU A 21 -10.31 -4.10 18.53
N SER A 22 -9.20 -3.34 18.44
CA SER A 22 -9.20 -1.97 18.93
C SER A 22 -10.19 -1.11 18.15
N THR A 23 -11.15 -0.52 18.85
CA THR A 23 -12.06 0.52 18.35
C THR A 23 -11.47 1.93 18.46
N ALA A 24 -10.24 2.06 19.00
CA ALA A 24 -9.59 3.35 19.17
C ALA A 24 -9.52 4.09 17.83
N ALA A 25 -9.98 5.35 17.85
CA ALA A 25 -10.27 6.25 16.73
C ALA A 25 -9.05 6.64 15.87
N GLY A 26 -8.34 5.67 15.31
CA GLY A 26 -7.42 5.89 14.21
C GLY A 26 -8.22 6.04 12.92
N ARG A 27 -7.94 7.08 12.13
CA ARG A 27 -8.50 7.20 10.78
C ARG A 27 -8.10 5.96 9.99
N CYS A 28 -9.08 5.26 9.42
CA CYS A 28 -8.85 4.07 8.61
C CYS A 28 -9.48 4.27 7.23
N ILE A 29 -8.84 3.70 6.20
CA ILE A 29 -9.38 3.65 4.84
C ILE A 29 -10.03 2.29 4.63
N PRO A 30 -11.24 2.21 4.05
CA PRO A 30 -11.87 0.94 3.73
C PRO A 30 -10.95 0.02 2.94
N THR A 31 -10.91 -1.26 3.29
CA THR A 31 -10.09 -2.22 2.53
C THR A 31 -10.65 -2.50 1.14
N GLY A 32 -11.98 -2.38 0.99
CA GLY A 32 -12.73 -2.84 -0.18
C GLY A 32 -12.95 -4.35 -0.24
N HIS A 33 -12.51 -5.08 0.79
CA HIS A 33 -12.59 -6.55 0.88
C HIS A 33 -13.27 -6.94 2.18
N ALA A 34 -14.54 -7.37 2.12
CA ALA A 34 -15.34 -7.63 3.32
C ALA A 34 -14.67 -8.61 4.29
N ALA A 35 -14.09 -9.69 3.78
CA ALA A 35 -13.39 -10.69 4.58
C ALA A 35 -12.17 -10.12 5.32
N LEU A 36 -11.43 -9.20 4.70
CA LEU A 36 -10.29 -8.55 5.34
C LEU A 36 -10.75 -7.46 6.32
N SER A 37 -11.76 -6.66 5.95
CA SER A 37 -12.33 -5.62 6.82
C SER A 37 -12.84 -6.17 8.14
N ALA A 38 -13.47 -7.35 8.17
CA ALA A 38 -13.90 -8.00 9.41
C ALA A 38 -12.75 -8.27 10.39
N GLU A 39 -11.52 -8.33 9.88
CA GLU A 39 -10.33 -8.74 10.63
C GLU A 39 -9.37 -7.58 10.93
N LEU A 40 -9.63 -6.39 10.41
CA LEU A 40 -8.83 -5.21 10.70
C LEU A 40 -9.50 -4.33 11.75
N PRO A 41 -8.77 -3.84 12.76
CA PRO A 41 -9.28 -2.82 13.67
C PRO A 41 -9.85 -1.62 12.90
N GLY A 42 -11.06 -1.18 13.24
CA GLY A 42 -11.75 -0.10 12.52
C GLY A 42 -12.21 -0.47 11.10
N GLY A 43 -12.13 -1.73 10.68
CA GLY A 43 -12.62 -2.20 9.39
C GLY A 43 -11.77 -1.83 8.17
N GLY A 44 -10.57 -1.29 8.38
CA GLY A 44 -9.80 -0.64 7.32
C GLY A 44 -8.29 -0.65 7.51
N TRP A 45 -7.60 -0.10 6.52
CA TRP A 45 -6.17 0.18 6.56
C TRP A 45 -5.91 1.38 7.48
N PRO A 46 -5.03 1.27 8.48
CA PRO A 46 -4.75 2.38 9.39
C PRO A 46 -3.99 3.49 8.66
N CYS A 47 -4.47 4.73 8.79
CA CYS A 47 -3.78 5.94 8.32
C CYS A 47 -2.83 6.47 9.39
N GLY A 48 -1.83 7.23 8.95
CA GLY A 48 -0.84 7.85 9.82
C GLY A 48 0.03 6.84 10.55
N ALA A 49 -0.02 5.56 10.21
CA ALA A 49 0.73 4.51 10.86
C ALA A 49 1.37 3.59 9.82
N LEU A 50 2.45 2.92 10.22
CA LEU A 50 3.15 1.98 9.36
C LEU A 50 2.34 0.67 9.29
N THR A 51 1.93 0.31 8.08
CA THR A 51 1.47 -1.04 7.73
C THR A 51 2.58 -1.77 6.98
N GLU A 52 2.87 -3.01 7.35
CA GLU A 52 3.77 -3.88 6.58
C GLU A 52 2.99 -4.94 5.82
N LEU A 53 3.26 -5.05 4.51
CA LEU A 53 2.88 -6.20 3.70
C LEU A 53 4.13 -7.05 3.47
N LEU A 54 4.12 -8.25 4.04
CA LEU A 54 5.22 -9.19 3.99
C LEU A 54 4.98 -10.16 2.83
N LEU A 55 5.88 -10.18 1.87
CA LEU A 55 5.70 -10.88 0.60
C LEU A 55 6.73 -12.01 0.45
N ASP A 56 6.29 -13.15 -0.09
CA ASP A 56 7.20 -14.21 -0.56
C ASP A 56 7.99 -13.77 -1.80
N ALA A 57 7.31 -13.09 -2.72
CA ALA A 57 7.85 -12.48 -3.92
C ALA A 57 7.04 -11.22 -4.26
N CYS A 58 7.57 -10.35 -5.13
CA CYS A 58 6.77 -9.25 -5.67
C CYS A 58 5.83 -9.76 -6.77
N GLY A 59 4.72 -9.06 -7.01
CA GLY A 59 3.76 -9.42 -8.07
C GLY A 59 2.74 -10.48 -7.66
N LEU A 60 2.47 -10.63 -6.35
CA LEU A 60 1.42 -11.51 -5.82
C LEU A 60 0.02 -10.90 -5.95
N GLY A 61 -0.07 -9.66 -6.42
CA GLY A 61 -1.30 -8.88 -6.43
C GLY A 61 -1.39 -7.93 -5.23
N GLU A 62 -0.26 -7.61 -4.60
CA GLU A 62 -0.18 -6.69 -3.45
C GLU A 62 -0.73 -5.29 -3.75
N LEU A 63 -0.55 -4.80 -4.98
CA LEU A 63 -1.17 -3.55 -5.45
C LEU A 63 -2.66 -3.72 -5.75
N GLN A 64 -3.10 -4.88 -6.25
CA GLN A 64 -4.52 -5.17 -6.46
C GLN A 64 -5.28 -5.28 -5.15
N LEU A 65 -4.64 -5.83 -4.10
CA LEU A 65 -5.18 -5.87 -2.75
C LEU A 65 -5.46 -4.45 -2.23
N LEU A 66 -4.53 -3.51 -2.47
CA LEU A 66 -4.65 -2.11 -2.07
C LEU A 66 -5.52 -1.27 -3.02
N ARG A 67 -5.85 -1.78 -4.22
CA ARG A 67 -6.58 -1.04 -5.26
C ARG A 67 -7.83 -0.32 -4.72
N PRO A 68 -8.75 -0.95 -3.97
CA PRO A 68 -9.96 -0.25 -3.52
C PRO A 68 -9.64 0.93 -2.60
N ALA A 69 -8.64 0.76 -1.73
CA ALA A 69 -8.18 1.82 -0.84
C ALA A 69 -7.57 2.98 -1.63
N LEU A 70 -6.70 2.68 -2.61
CA LEU A 70 -6.11 3.70 -3.49
C LEU A 70 -7.17 4.44 -4.29
N ALA A 71 -8.19 3.74 -4.80
CA ALA A 71 -9.28 4.35 -5.56
C ALA A 71 -10.06 5.36 -4.70
N SER A 72 -10.37 4.99 -3.46
CA SER A 72 -11.08 5.87 -2.51
C SER A 72 -10.31 7.16 -2.16
N LEU A 73 -8.97 7.11 -2.24
CA LEU A 73 -8.07 8.21 -1.91
C LEU A 73 -7.72 9.14 -3.08
N SER A 74 -7.76 8.60 -4.29
CA SER A 74 -7.14 9.20 -5.48
C SER A 74 -7.76 10.52 -5.95
N SER A 75 -8.98 10.85 -5.52
CA SER A 75 -9.69 12.04 -6.01
C SER A 75 -9.08 13.38 -5.56
N ARG A 76 -8.24 13.42 -4.51
CA ARG A 76 -7.75 14.69 -3.94
C ARG A 76 -6.23 14.83 -3.76
N ARG A 77 -5.45 13.76 -3.59
CA ARG A 77 -3.98 13.83 -3.36
C ARG A 77 -3.23 12.73 -4.12
N ARG A 78 -1.90 12.89 -4.26
CA ARG A 78 -1.03 11.97 -5.00
C ARG A 78 -0.88 10.61 -4.30
N VAL A 79 -0.56 9.57 -5.08
CA VAL A 79 -0.09 8.28 -4.58
C VAL A 79 1.38 8.16 -4.94
N ALA A 80 2.24 8.00 -3.93
CA ALA A 80 3.67 7.87 -4.11
C ALA A 80 4.13 6.41 -4.05
N LEU A 81 4.92 5.99 -5.02
CA LEU A 81 5.61 4.71 -5.08
C LEU A 81 7.12 4.96 -4.93
N VAL A 82 7.74 4.36 -3.93
CA VAL A 82 9.19 4.46 -3.70
C VAL A 82 9.82 3.09 -3.82
N GLN A 83 10.85 2.98 -4.67
CA GLN A 83 11.55 1.73 -4.97
C GLN A 83 10.65 0.59 -5.52
N PRO A 84 9.59 0.84 -6.32
CA PRO A 84 8.83 -0.28 -6.86
C PRO A 84 9.73 -1.26 -7.62
N PRO A 85 9.46 -2.58 -7.53
CA PRO A 85 10.32 -3.62 -8.10
C PRO A 85 10.29 -3.65 -9.63
N ALA A 86 9.29 -3.00 -10.23
CA ALA A 86 9.13 -2.84 -11.65
C ALA A 86 8.52 -1.45 -11.94
N ILE A 87 8.63 -1.03 -13.21
CA ILE A 87 8.03 0.21 -13.69
C ILE A 87 6.50 0.13 -13.48
N PRO A 88 5.88 1.11 -12.80
CA PRO A 88 4.43 1.14 -12.63
C PRO A 88 3.71 1.17 -13.98
N ASN A 89 2.79 0.23 -14.20
CA ASN A 89 2.02 0.16 -15.43
C ASN A 89 0.91 1.22 -15.43
N ARG A 90 1.02 2.20 -16.33
CA ARG A 90 0.07 3.31 -16.47
C ARG A 90 -1.34 2.84 -16.83
N ASP A 91 -1.46 1.86 -17.72
CA ASP A 91 -2.76 1.39 -18.21
C ASP A 91 -3.51 0.59 -17.14
N ALA A 92 -2.77 -0.19 -16.33
CA ALA A 92 -3.34 -0.84 -15.14
C ALA A 92 -3.86 0.20 -14.14
N TRP A 93 -3.14 1.32 -13.96
CA TRP A 93 -3.56 2.42 -13.10
C TRP A 93 -4.87 3.06 -13.60
N LEU A 94 -4.95 3.35 -14.91
CA LEU A 94 -6.16 3.86 -15.57
C LEU A 94 -7.34 2.89 -15.47
N ALA A 95 -7.11 1.60 -15.72
CA ALA A 95 -8.12 0.55 -15.62
C ALA A 95 -8.68 0.41 -14.19
N TRP A 96 -7.95 0.87 -13.17
CA TRP A 96 -8.42 0.93 -11.79
C TRP A 96 -9.16 2.22 -11.45
N GLY A 97 -9.38 3.10 -12.43
CA GLY A 97 -10.00 4.41 -12.22
C GLY A 97 -9.10 5.42 -11.50
N LEU A 98 -7.79 5.17 -11.47
CA LEU A 98 -6.82 6.06 -10.83
C LEU A 98 -6.22 7.01 -11.87
N ASP A 99 -6.21 8.30 -11.55
CA ASP A 99 -5.62 9.35 -12.38
C ASP A 99 -4.07 9.21 -12.43
N PRO A 100 -3.47 8.91 -13.59
CA PRO A 100 -2.02 8.74 -13.70
C PRO A 100 -1.23 10.01 -13.43
N SER A 101 -1.83 11.20 -13.59
CA SER A 101 -1.15 12.47 -13.26
C SER A 101 -0.89 12.63 -11.76
N ARG A 102 -1.55 11.79 -10.94
CA ARG A 102 -1.41 11.75 -9.49
C ARG A 102 -0.46 10.67 -8.99
N LEU A 103 0.10 9.88 -9.91
CA LEU A 103 1.11 8.88 -9.58
C LEU A 103 2.49 9.56 -9.50
N LEU A 104 3.09 9.55 -8.31
CA LEU A 104 4.49 9.91 -8.11
C LEU A 104 5.31 8.62 -8.00
N TRP A 105 6.30 8.45 -8.85
CA TRP A 105 7.24 7.33 -8.77
C TRP A 105 8.65 7.84 -8.53
N VAL A 106 9.31 7.27 -7.52
CA VAL A 106 10.70 7.59 -7.15
C VAL A 106 11.50 6.30 -7.11
N GLN A 107 12.61 6.26 -7.87
CA GLN A 107 13.54 5.13 -7.93
C GLN A 107 14.96 5.58 -7.58
N PRO A 108 15.28 5.81 -6.29
CA PRO A 108 16.65 6.18 -5.91
C PRO A 108 17.62 5.02 -6.14
N GLU A 109 18.91 5.33 -6.28
CA GLU A 109 19.94 4.28 -6.41
C GLU A 109 20.26 3.64 -5.05
N HIS A 110 20.22 4.42 -3.97
CA HIS A 110 20.58 3.97 -2.64
C HIS A 110 19.38 3.85 -1.69
N LEU A 111 19.49 2.89 -0.76
CA LEU A 111 18.49 2.68 0.28
C LEU A 111 18.32 3.94 1.16
N ASN A 112 19.40 4.62 1.54
CA ASN A 112 19.31 5.80 2.38
C ASN A 112 18.51 6.92 1.73
N ASP A 113 18.67 7.11 0.41
CA ASP A 113 17.91 8.09 -0.37
C ASP A 113 16.44 7.69 -0.43
N ALA A 114 16.13 6.40 -0.62
CA ALA A 114 14.75 5.90 -0.56
C ALA A 114 14.09 6.14 0.80
N LEU A 115 14.81 5.91 1.90
CA LEU A 115 14.32 6.19 3.26
C LEU A 115 14.13 7.68 3.50
N TRP A 116 15.07 8.50 3.02
CA TRP A 116 14.96 9.94 3.11
C TRP A 116 13.75 10.46 2.31
N CYS A 117 13.58 10.03 1.06
CA CYS A 117 12.42 10.36 0.22
C CYS A 117 11.10 9.95 0.90
N ALA A 118 11.01 8.72 1.39
CA ALA A 118 9.83 8.22 2.09
C ALA A 118 9.50 9.10 3.31
N GLU A 119 10.50 9.49 4.10
CA GLU A 119 10.30 10.38 5.23
C GLU A 119 9.85 11.78 4.82
N GLN A 120 10.45 12.37 3.78
CA GLN A 120 10.04 13.69 3.30
C GLN A 120 8.59 13.68 2.81
N ILE A 121 8.17 12.63 2.10
CA ILE A 121 6.77 12.45 1.66
C ILE A 121 5.84 12.38 2.87
N LEU A 122 6.20 11.60 3.89
CA LEU A 122 5.40 11.45 5.11
C LEU A 122 5.30 12.77 5.89
N ARG A 123 6.43 13.47 6.10
CA ARG A 123 6.44 14.76 6.83
C ARG A 123 5.67 15.86 6.12
N ASN A 124 5.71 15.87 4.79
CA ASN A 124 5.02 16.89 4.00
C ASN A 124 3.50 16.65 3.94
N GLY A 125 3.03 15.40 4.01
CA GLY A 125 1.60 15.07 4.00
C GLY A 125 0.86 15.35 2.68
N SER A 126 1.60 15.64 1.60
CA SER A 126 1.04 15.91 0.25
C SER A 126 0.48 14.69 -0.46
N CYS A 127 0.81 13.48 -0.02
CA CYS A 127 0.33 12.24 -0.60
C CYS A 127 -0.82 11.67 0.24
N ALA A 128 -1.82 11.09 -0.43
CA ALA A 128 -2.85 10.30 0.27
C ALA A 128 -2.32 8.91 0.64
N ALA A 129 -1.42 8.36 -0.16
CA ALA A 129 -0.78 7.07 0.09
C ALA A 129 0.70 7.11 -0.28
N LEU A 130 1.49 6.41 0.52
CA LEU A 130 2.89 6.10 0.27
C LEU A 130 3.09 4.59 0.32
N LEU A 131 3.57 4.04 -0.78
CA LEU A 131 3.86 2.63 -0.98
C LEU A 131 5.38 2.48 -1.20
N CYS A 132 6.08 1.85 -0.26
CA CYS A 132 7.53 1.72 -0.30
C CYS A 132 7.98 0.25 -0.30
N TRP A 133 8.83 -0.16 -1.22
CA TRP A 133 9.45 -1.49 -1.17
C TRP A 133 10.81 -1.39 -0.48
N LEU A 134 10.87 -1.90 0.75
CA LEU A 134 12.00 -1.75 1.66
C LEU A 134 12.48 -3.14 2.14
N PRO A 135 13.10 -3.95 1.24
CA PRO A 135 13.35 -5.36 1.52
C PRO A 135 14.30 -5.57 2.70
N GLN A 136 15.32 -4.72 2.82
CA GLN A 136 16.29 -4.77 3.90
C GLN A 136 16.37 -3.39 4.54
N VAL A 137 15.83 -3.24 5.75
CA VAL A 137 15.82 -1.96 6.44
C VAL A 137 16.01 -2.16 7.94
N PRO A 138 16.85 -1.33 8.60
CA PRO A 138 17.01 -1.38 10.05
C PRO A 138 15.73 -0.99 10.79
N GLY A 139 15.49 -1.58 11.96
CA GLY A 139 14.33 -1.26 12.79
C GLY A 139 14.26 0.21 13.23
N ALA A 140 15.41 0.88 13.38
CA ALA A 140 15.47 2.30 13.69
C ALA A 140 14.89 3.18 12.55
N ALA A 141 15.16 2.83 11.30
CA ALA A 141 14.61 3.53 10.14
C ALA A 141 13.08 3.35 10.07
N LEU A 142 12.56 2.14 10.34
CA LEU A 142 11.11 1.89 10.41
C LEU A 142 10.43 2.71 11.51
N ARG A 143 11.06 2.82 12.69
CA ARG A 143 10.53 3.66 13.78
C ARG A 143 10.49 5.13 13.37
N ARG A 144 11.53 5.62 12.70
CA ARG A 144 11.60 7.00 12.20
C ARG A 144 10.51 7.27 11.16
N LEU A 145 10.34 6.38 10.19
CA LEU A 145 9.26 6.49 9.19
C LEU A 145 7.87 6.38 9.84
N HIS A 146 7.69 5.47 10.80
CA HIS A 146 6.44 5.38 11.55
C HIS A 146 6.12 6.68 12.30
N GLY A 147 7.11 7.28 12.96
CA GLY A 147 6.96 8.58 13.63
C GLY A 147 6.55 9.68 12.65
N ALA A 148 7.21 9.77 11.49
CA ALA A 148 6.84 10.74 10.45
C ALA A 148 5.41 10.52 9.92
N ALA A 149 4.94 9.27 9.85
CA ALA A 149 3.58 8.98 9.42
C ALA A 149 2.53 9.49 10.43
N GLN A 150 2.82 9.47 11.74
CA GLN A 150 1.86 9.83 12.80
C GLN A 150 1.39 11.29 12.74
N GLU A 151 2.16 12.16 12.07
CA GLU A 151 1.83 13.57 11.89
C GLU A 151 0.83 13.81 10.73
N THR A 152 0.48 12.77 9.97
CA THR A 152 -0.35 12.89 8.76
C THR A 152 -1.41 11.81 8.64
N ASP A 153 -2.29 11.97 7.65
CA ASP A 153 -3.31 10.98 7.27
C ASP A 153 -2.92 10.13 6.07
N THR A 154 -1.63 10.00 5.85
CA THR A 154 -1.10 9.21 4.75
C THR A 154 -1.34 7.72 5.04
N LEU A 155 -1.90 7.00 4.07
CA LEU A 155 -1.83 5.54 4.07
C LEU A 155 -0.39 5.13 3.81
N PHE A 156 0.31 4.65 4.82
CA PHE A 156 1.70 4.23 4.69
C PHE A 156 1.85 2.71 4.71
N VAL A 157 2.27 2.15 3.58
CA VAL A 157 2.51 0.72 3.42
C VAL A 157 3.96 0.46 3.02
N ALA A 158 4.65 -0.37 3.79
CA ALA A 158 5.97 -0.88 3.44
C ALA A 158 5.88 -2.35 3.01
N PHE A 159 6.37 -2.67 1.82
CA PHE A 159 6.54 -4.04 1.35
C PHE A 159 7.90 -4.57 1.77
N ARG A 160 7.91 -5.77 2.36
CA ARG A 160 9.12 -6.39 2.94
C ARG A 160 9.10 -7.90 2.67
N PRO A 161 10.24 -8.60 2.70
CA PRO A 161 10.29 -10.05 2.55
C PRO A 161 9.57 -10.76 3.70
N LEU A 162 9.00 -11.93 3.43
CA LEU A 162 8.31 -12.75 4.43
C LEU A 162 9.18 -13.05 5.66
N GLY A 163 10.49 -13.25 5.46
CA GLY A 163 11.45 -13.47 6.55
C GLY A 163 11.52 -12.33 7.58
N ALA A 164 11.02 -11.13 7.25
CA ALA A 164 10.90 -10.04 8.22
C ALA A 164 9.81 -10.27 9.28
N ALA A 165 8.89 -11.24 9.10
CA ALA A 165 7.79 -11.53 10.04
C ALA A 165 8.28 -11.74 11.48
N GLN A 166 9.41 -12.43 11.66
CA GLN A 166 9.99 -12.72 12.97
C GLN A 166 10.78 -11.55 13.59
N ARG A 167 11.02 -10.49 12.82
CA ARG A 167 11.77 -9.32 13.30
C ARG A 167 10.81 -8.32 13.95
N ALA A 168 11.25 -7.71 15.04
CA ALA A 168 10.53 -6.60 15.67
C ALA A 168 10.33 -5.46 14.67
N SER A 169 9.13 -4.87 14.67
CA SER A 169 8.78 -3.75 13.80
C SER A 169 7.87 -2.75 14.51
N ALA A 170 8.05 -1.48 14.15
CA ALA A 170 7.22 -0.36 14.58
C ALA A 170 5.80 -0.41 13.98
N ALA A 171 5.60 -1.22 12.94
CA ALA A 171 4.32 -1.34 12.24
C ALA A 171 3.17 -1.68 13.19
N VAL A 172 2.03 -1.01 13.05
CA VAL A 172 0.82 -1.29 13.85
C VAL A 172 0.01 -2.45 13.28
N LEU A 173 0.17 -2.69 11.98
CA LEU A 173 -0.45 -3.77 11.21
C LEU A 173 0.64 -4.46 10.37
N ARG A 174 0.71 -5.78 10.43
CA ARG A 174 1.62 -6.60 9.63
C ARG A 174 0.85 -7.77 9.07
N LEU A 175 0.81 -7.89 7.75
CA LEU A 175 0.12 -8.95 7.05
C LEU A 175 1.13 -9.69 6.16
N ALA A 176 1.13 -11.02 6.21
CA ALA A 176 1.83 -11.86 5.25
C ALA A 176 0.90 -12.22 4.11
N LEU A 177 1.36 -12.02 2.87
CA LEU A 177 0.63 -12.36 1.66
C LEU A 177 1.24 -13.61 1.04
N HIS A 178 0.38 -14.58 0.76
CA HIS A 178 0.72 -15.80 0.04
C HIS A 178 -0.13 -15.90 -1.23
N PRO A 179 0.43 -16.32 -2.37
CA PRO A 179 -0.36 -16.54 -3.57
C PRO A 179 -1.42 -17.62 -3.33
N ALA A 180 -2.61 -17.40 -3.87
CA ALA A 180 -3.69 -18.38 -3.86
C ALA A 180 -4.41 -18.37 -5.22
N PRO A 181 -4.98 -19.50 -5.68
CA PRO A 181 -5.79 -19.50 -6.89
C PRO A 181 -6.92 -18.46 -6.80
N GLY A 182 -6.98 -17.54 -7.77
CA GLY A 182 -7.98 -16.47 -7.82
C GLY A 182 -7.81 -15.33 -6.82
N GLY A 183 -6.67 -15.24 -6.11
CA GLY A 183 -6.45 -14.15 -5.16
C GLY A 183 -5.21 -14.28 -4.31
N VAL A 184 -5.32 -13.83 -3.06
CA VAL A 184 -4.24 -13.94 -2.06
C VAL A 184 -4.78 -14.47 -0.74
N ALA A 185 -3.98 -15.32 -0.09
CA ALA A 185 -4.18 -15.72 1.29
C ALA A 185 -3.42 -14.76 2.20
N VAL A 186 -4.15 -14.04 3.05
CA VAL A 186 -3.63 -13.03 3.97
C VAL A 186 -3.53 -13.63 5.37
N ARG A 187 -2.32 -13.78 5.90
CA ARG A 187 -2.09 -14.17 7.31
C ARG A 187 -1.77 -12.94 8.14
N VAL A 188 -2.45 -12.79 9.28
CA VAL A 188 -2.19 -11.69 10.21
C VAL A 188 -0.95 -12.01 11.04
N VAL A 189 0.13 -11.23 10.87
CA VAL A 189 1.36 -11.37 11.68
C VAL A 189 1.31 -10.47 12.91
N LYS A 190 0.71 -9.29 12.77
CA LYS A 190 0.49 -8.34 13.87
C LYS A 190 -0.74 -7.50 13.59
N ARG A 191 -1.62 -7.38 14.57
CA ARG A 191 -2.73 -6.41 14.59
C ARG A 191 -3.04 -6.02 16.03
N ARG A 192 -3.79 -4.94 16.23
CA ARG A 192 -4.39 -4.60 17.53
C ARG A 192 -5.70 -5.37 17.70
N GLY A 193 -5.61 -6.63 18.13
CA GLY A 193 -6.76 -7.51 18.25
C GLY A 193 -6.37 -8.85 18.87
N PRO A 194 -7.35 -9.73 19.11
CA PRO A 194 -7.06 -11.12 19.40
C PRO A 194 -6.22 -11.73 18.28
N PRO A 195 -5.33 -12.68 18.60
CA PRO A 195 -4.54 -13.38 17.60
C PRO A 195 -5.48 -14.08 16.60
N ARG A 196 -5.00 -14.22 15.36
CA ARG A 196 -5.69 -14.96 14.32
C ARG A 196 -4.69 -15.77 13.52
N ASP A 197 -4.81 -17.08 13.66
CA ASP A 197 -3.88 -18.01 13.04
C ASP A 197 -4.34 -18.45 11.65
N LEU A 198 -5.65 -18.38 11.38
CA LEU A 198 -6.22 -18.79 10.09
C LEU A 198 -6.04 -17.70 9.02
N PRO A 199 -5.57 -18.07 7.81
CA PRO A 199 -5.46 -17.15 6.70
C PRO A 199 -6.84 -16.68 6.23
N ILE A 200 -6.89 -15.44 5.74
CA ILE A 200 -8.05 -14.79 5.17
C ILE A 200 -7.88 -14.82 3.66
N PHE A 201 -8.75 -15.52 2.94
CA PHE A 201 -8.72 -15.46 1.48
C PHE A 201 -9.33 -14.15 1.00
N VAL A 202 -8.60 -13.44 0.15
CA VAL A 202 -9.06 -12.22 -0.52
C VAL A 202 -9.06 -12.47 -2.02
N PRO A 203 -10.24 -12.51 -2.68
CA PRO A 203 -10.29 -12.64 -4.12
C PRO A 203 -9.73 -11.39 -4.77
N LEU A 204 -8.81 -11.57 -5.70
CA LEU A 204 -8.29 -10.48 -6.52
C LEU A 204 -8.90 -10.62 -7.91
N HIS A 205 -9.27 -9.49 -8.52
CA HIS A 205 -9.75 -9.54 -9.89
C HIS A 205 -8.63 -10.04 -10.79
N ALA A 206 -8.87 -11.16 -11.49
CA ALA A 206 -8.06 -11.46 -12.66
C ALA A 206 -8.10 -10.24 -13.58
N PRO A 207 -6.97 -9.80 -14.18
CA PRO A 207 -7.07 -8.85 -15.28
C PRO A 207 -8.09 -9.41 -16.26
N ALA A 208 -9.00 -8.56 -16.74
CA ALA A 208 -9.87 -8.95 -17.85
C ALA A 208 -8.97 -9.60 -18.91
N PRO A 209 -9.34 -10.76 -19.48
CA PRO A 209 -8.55 -11.34 -20.55
C PRO A 209 -8.32 -10.22 -21.55
N VAL A 210 -7.03 -9.88 -21.78
CA VAL A 210 -6.67 -8.99 -22.87
C VAL A 210 -7.36 -9.62 -24.06
N ALA A 211 -8.38 -8.93 -24.61
CA ALA A 211 -9.03 -9.39 -25.81
C ALA A 211 -7.88 -9.74 -26.77
N PRO A 212 -7.80 -10.98 -27.29
CA PRO A 212 -6.68 -11.38 -28.10
C PRO A 212 -6.50 -10.26 -29.11
N LEU A 213 -5.30 -9.65 -29.11
CA LEU A 213 -4.95 -8.68 -30.14
C LEU A 213 -5.33 -9.37 -31.43
N LEU A 214 -6.40 -8.89 -32.08
CA LEU A 214 -6.75 -9.40 -33.39
C LEU A 214 -5.44 -9.34 -34.16
N PRO A 215 -5.00 -10.44 -34.79
CA PRO A 215 -3.77 -10.42 -35.56
C PRO A 215 -3.86 -9.18 -36.43
N VAL A 216 -2.86 -8.30 -36.34
CA VAL A 216 -2.75 -7.08 -37.14
C VAL A 216 -2.91 -7.55 -38.56
N THR A 217 -4.14 -7.50 -39.06
CA THR A 217 -4.46 -7.93 -40.40
C THR A 217 -4.00 -6.73 -41.17
N LEU A 218 -2.76 -6.84 -41.70
CA LEU A 218 -2.11 -5.92 -42.61
C LEU A 218 -3.01 -4.72 -42.94
N LEU A 219 -2.98 -3.71 -42.07
CA LEU A 219 -3.34 -2.38 -42.50
C LEU A 219 -2.40 -2.14 -43.69
N PRO A 220 -2.92 -1.85 -44.90
CA PRO A 220 -2.05 -1.49 -46.01
C PRO A 220 -1.13 -0.40 -45.47
N HIS A 221 0.18 -0.66 -45.52
CA HIS A 221 1.17 0.27 -45.01
C HIS A 221 0.97 1.58 -45.78
N GLY A 222 0.30 2.54 -45.15
CA GLY A 222 0.37 3.92 -45.61
C GLY A 222 1.80 4.34 -45.40
N THR A 223 2.53 4.57 -46.48
CA THR A 223 3.83 5.22 -46.46
C THR A 223 3.65 6.60 -45.83
N LEU A 224 3.96 6.71 -44.53
CA LEU A 224 4.19 8.00 -43.88
C LEU A 224 5.58 8.49 -44.28
N ASP A 225 5.71 8.90 -45.54
CA ASP A 225 6.81 9.77 -45.94
C ASP A 225 6.38 11.20 -45.65
N LEU A 226 6.48 11.58 -44.37
CA LEU A 226 6.42 12.97 -43.96
C LEU A 226 7.85 13.38 -43.63
N SER A 227 8.39 14.31 -44.42
CA SER A 227 9.69 14.92 -44.14
C SER A 227 9.70 15.47 -42.72
N ALA A 228 10.73 15.11 -41.95
CA ALA A 228 10.95 15.63 -40.61
C ALA A 228 11.05 17.18 -40.66
N PRO A 229 10.32 17.92 -39.80
CA PRO A 229 10.57 19.33 -39.65
C PRO A 229 11.98 19.54 -39.08
N VAL A 230 12.72 20.46 -39.70
CA VAL A 230 14.06 20.90 -39.31
C VAL A 230 14.11 21.23 -37.81
N ALA A 231 15.06 20.64 -37.09
CA ALA A 231 15.33 20.95 -35.70
C ALA A 231 15.77 22.42 -35.56
N SER A 232 15.09 23.21 -34.71
CA SER A 232 15.64 24.48 -34.25
C SER A 232 16.74 24.21 -33.23
N GLU A 233 17.91 24.83 -33.41
CA GLU A 233 19.05 24.70 -32.51
C GLU A 233 18.67 25.02 -31.04
N PRO A 234 19.16 24.24 -30.06
CA PRO A 234 18.97 24.58 -28.66
C PRO A 234 19.82 25.79 -28.28
N GLY A 235 19.16 26.88 -27.89
CA GLY A 235 19.77 28.05 -27.28
C GLY A 235 20.56 27.68 -26.02
N ARG A 236 21.87 27.88 -26.09
CA ARG A 236 22.84 27.69 -25.01
C ARG A 236 22.56 28.70 -23.89
N ILE A 237 22.15 28.22 -22.70
CA ILE A 237 22.12 29.02 -21.48
C ILE A 237 23.39 28.71 -20.69
N VAL A 238 24.20 29.73 -20.46
CA VAL A 238 25.42 29.68 -19.65
C VAL A 238 25.08 30.23 -18.26
N PHE A 239 25.46 29.50 -17.21
CA PHE A 239 25.62 30.04 -15.85
C PHE A 239 27.07 30.46 -15.65
#